data_AF-A0A967GE99-F1
#
_entry.id   AF-A0A967GE99-F1
#
_cell.length_a   1.000
_cell.length_b   1.000
_cell.length_c   1.000
_cell.angle_alpha   90.00
_cell.angle_beta   90.00
_cell.angle_gamma   90.00
#
_symmetry.space_group_name_H-M   'P 1'
#
loop_
_entity.id
_entity.type
_entity.pdbx_description
1 polymer ?
#
loop_
_entity_poly.entity_id
_entity_poly.type
_entity_poly.pdbx_seq_one_letter_code
_entity_poly.pdbx_strand_id
1 'polypeptide(L)'
;MIHEGRLVWMFDAYTVSERYPYAEQVTGVGNYMRNPVKAVVDAKDGSVQFYAADPDEPIAAAYARMFPGLVRPLKEMPAGLRAHIRHPPGYFDVQASMYATYHMLDVNTFYNKEDQWSIPVVGQKRMEPYFTVMKLPGEEKEEFILMLPFTPRLKDNLAAWM
;
A
#
# COMPACT_ATOMS: atom_id res chain seq x y z
N MET A 1 8.97 -16.32 4.79
CA MET A 1 10.17 -15.89 5.55
C MET A 1 10.47 -16.91 6.63
N ILE A 2 11.72 -17.01 7.09
CA ILE A 2 12.09 -17.94 8.17
C ILE A 2 12.16 -17.14 9.47
N HIS A 3 11.45 -17.60 10.49
CA HIS A 3 11.49 -17.04 11.84
C HIS A 3 11.67 -18.17 12.84
N GLU A 4 12.74 -18.13 13.63
CA GLU A 4 13.07 -19.18 14.62
C GLU A 4 13.06 -20.62 14.04
N GLY A 5 13.54 -20.77 12.80
CA GLY A 5 13.57 -22.07 12.11
C GLY A 5 12.21 -22.52 11.54
N ARG A 6 11.16 -21.70 11.63
CA ARG A 6 9.85 -21.97 11.03
C ARG A 6 9.62 -21.11 9.80
N LEU A 7 8.99 -21.69 8.79
CA LEU A 7 8.53 -20.95 7.62
C LEU A 7 7.20 -20.27 7.98
N VAL A 8 7.13 -18.96 7.79
CA VAL A 8 5.90 -18.19 7.98
C VAL A 8 5.62 -17.32 6.76
N TRP A 9 4.33 -17.09 6.51
CA TRP A 9 3.84 -16.13 5.51
C TRP A 9 3.22 -14.92 6.19
N MET A 10 3.42 -13.75 5.61
CA MET A 10 2.80 -12.52 6.07
C MET A 10 1.87 -12.01 4.98
N PHE A 11 0.64 -11.68 5.35
CA PHE A 11 -0.39 -11.14 4.48
C PHE A 11 -0.92 -9.81 5.02
N ASP A 12 -1.29 -8.92 4.12
CA ASP A 12 -2.00 -7.69 4.43
C ASP A 12 -3.51 -7.97 4.51
N ALA A 13 -4.10 -7.72 5.67
CA ALA A 13 -5.54 -7.80 5.86
C ALA A 13 -6.12 -6.39 5.73
N TYR A 14 -6.48 -6.06 4.49
CA TYR A 14 -7.06 -4.75 4.16
C TYR A 14 -8.49 -4.61 4.68
N THR A 15 -8.84 -3.39 5.03
CA THR A 15 -10.23 -2.98 5.24
C THR A 15 -10.67 -2.17 4.04
N VAL A 16 -11.78 -2.56 3.43
CA VAL A 16 -12.34 -1.91 2.25
C VAL A 16 -13.81 -1.57 2.44
N SER A 17 -14.29 -0.52 1.78
CA SER A 17 -15.71 -0.15 1.76
C SER A 17 -16.05 0.61 0.48
N GLU A 18 -17.30 0.51 0.05
CA GLU A 18 -17.87 1.28 -1.07
C GLU A 18 -18.77 2.42 -0.57
N ARG A 19 -18.87 2.61 0.75
CA ARG A 19 -19.86 3.50 1.38
C ARG A 19 -19.23 4.76 1.98
N TYR A 20 -17.99 5.08 1.62
CA TYR A 20 -17.36 6.30 2.10
C TYR A 20 -17.84 7.50 1.29
N PRO A 21 -18.50 8.49 1.92
CA PRO A 21 -19.17 9.55 1.20
C PRO A 21 -18.15 10.46 0.49
N TYR A 22 -18.51 10.92 -0.72
CA TYR A 22 -17.73 11.87 -1.51
C TYR A 22 -16.29 11.42 -1.85
N ALA A 23 -16.02 10.12 -1.83
CA ALA A 23 -14.74 9.55 -2.26
C ALA A 23 -14.86 8.87 -3.63
N GLU A 24 -13.78 8.95 -4.41
CA GLU A 24 -13.65 8.30 -5.71
C GLU A 24 -13.79 6.78 -5.58
N GLN A 25 -14.54 6.16 -6.50
CA GLN A 25 -14.72 4.71 -6.53
C GLN A 25 -13.62 4.05 -7.35
N VAL A 26 -12.87 3.13 -6.74
CA VAL A 26 -11.93 2.26 -7.43
C VAL A 26 -12.58 0.91 -7.71
N THR A 27 -12.68 0.53 -8.98
CA THR A 27 -13.29 -0.74 -9.39
C THR A 27 -12.62 -1.94 -8.70
N GLY A 28 -13.43 -2.79 -8.07
CA GLY A 28 -12.95 -4.00 -7.37
C GLY A 28 -12.35 -3.74 -5.98
N VAL A 29 -12.21 -2.48 -5.55
CA VAL A 29 -11.69 -2.13 -4.21
C VAL A 29 -12.73 -1.37 -3.39
N GLY A 30 -13.43 -0.40 -3.98
CA GLY A 30 -14.32 0.51 -3.28
C GLY A 30 -13.80 1.95 -3.26
N ASN A 31 -14.36 2.78 -2.39
CA ASN A 31 -13.96 4.17 -2.17
C ASN A 31 -13.30 4.40 -0.80
N TYR A 32 -12.95 3.30 -0.12
CA TYR A 32 -12.17 3.28 1.09
C TYR A 32 -11.25 2.06 1.07
N MET A 33 -9.97 2.26 1.34
CA MET A 33 -9.00 1.18 1.50
C MET A 33 -7.94 1.58 2.52
N ARG A 34 -7.75 0.74 3.54
CA ARG A 34 -6.66 0.85 4.52
C ARG A 34 -5.99 -0.50 4.71
N ASN A 35 -4.75 -0.48 5.20
CA ASN A 35 -3.98 -1.67 5.55
C ASN A 35 -3.71 -1.74 7.07
N PRO A 36 -4.75 -1.90 7.90
CA PRO A 36 -4.61 -1.77 9.34
C PRO A 36 -4.09 -3.03 10.02
N VAL A 37 -4.10 -4.19 9.37
CA VAL A 37 -3.79 -5.47 10.01
C VAL A 37 -2.79 -6.28 9.19
N LYS A 38 -1.78 -6.83 9.87
CA LYS A 38 -0.88 -7.86 9.32
C LYS A 38 -1.29 -9.22 9.86
N ALA A 39 -1.53 -10.17 8.98
CA ALA A 39 -1.75 -11.57 9.32
C ALA A 39 -0.46 -12.36 9.11
N VAL A 40 -0.06 -13.13 10.12
CA VAL A 40 1.08 -14.06 10.03
C VAL A 40 0.53 -15.47 10.10
N VAL A 41 0.87 -16.29 9.10
CA VAL A 41 0.46 -17.69 8.99
C VAL A 41 1.69 -18.57 9.16
N ASP A 42 1.67 -19.47 10.15
CA ASP A 42 2.70 -20.50 10.28
C ASP A 42 2.47 -21.58 9.22
N ALA A 43 3.48 -21.85 8.39
CA ALA A 43 3.36 -22.79 7.29
C ALA A 43 3.32 -24.26 7.74
N LYS A 44 3.69 -24.55 8.98
CA LYS A 44 3.72 -25.92 9.52
C LYS A 44 2.37 -26.33 10.07
N ASP A 45 1.74 -25.49 10.88
CA ASP A 45 0.49 -25.83 11.57
C ASP A 45 -0.73 -25.01 11.11
N GLY A 46 -0.53 -24.02 10.25
CA GLY A 46 -1.60 -23.17 9.74
C GLY A 46 -2.15 -22.17 10.75
N SER A 47 -1.54 -22.03 11.92
CA SER A 47 -1.96 -21.04 12.90
C SER A 47 -1.82 -19.63 12.34
N VAL A 48 -2.82 -18.78 12.61
CA VAL A 48 -2.90 -17.40 12.12
C VAL A 48 -2.87 -16.45 13.30
N GLN A 49 -2.01 -15.44 13.22
CA GLN A 49 -1.92 -14.37 14.19
C GLN A 49 -2.13 -13.02 13.49
N PHE A 50 -3.03 -12.21 14.02
CA PHE A 50 -3.32 -10.88 13.48
C PHE A 50 -2.71 -9.79 14.36
N TYR A 51 -2.10 -8.81 13.73
CA TYR A 51 -1.43 -7.68 14.39
C TYR A 51 -1.93 -6.34 13.83
N ALA A 52 -2.37 -5.43 14.70
CA ALA A 52 -2.85 -4.11 14.31
C ALA A 52 -1.69 -3.17 13.99
N ALA A 53 -1.42 -2.95 12.70
CA ALA A 53 -0.49 -1.95 12.20
C ALA A 53 -1.03 -0.52 12.33
N ASP A 54 -2.34 -0.34 12.22
CA ASP A 54 -3.05 0.90 12.50
C ASP A 54 -4.21 0.60 13.49
N PRO A 55 -3.99 0.78 14.81
CA PRO A 55 -4.99 0.47 15.82
C PRO A 55 -6.16 1.46 15.84
N ASP A 56 -6.00 2.64 15.23
CA ASP A 56 -7.01 3.71 15.22
C ASP A 56 -7.92 3.62 13.99
N GLU A 57 -7.63 2.71 13.04
CA GLU A 57 -8.48 2.48 11.88
C GLU A 57 -9.87 1.96 12.31
N PRO A 58 -10.96 2.65 11.90
CA PRO A 58 -12.29 2.45 12.50
C PRO A 58 -12.87 1.05 12.29
N ILE A 59 -12.63 0.42 11.13
CA ILE A 59 -13.19 -0.91 10.82
C ILE A 59 -12.45 -1.98 11.62
N ALA A 60 -11.12 -2.00 11.59
CA ALA A 60 -10.28 -2.91 12.35
C ALA A 60 -10.48 -2.75 13.86
N ALA A 61 -10.59 -1.52 14.35
CA ALA A 61 -10.89 -1.24 15.75
C ALA A 61 -12.27 -1.79 16.16
N ALA A 62 -13.27 -1.75 15.28
CA ALA A 62 -14.57 -2.36 15.54
C ALA A 62 -14.47 -3.89 15.66
N TYR A 63 -13.75 -4.56 14.75
CA TYR A 63 -13.50 -6.00 14.83
C TYR A 63 -12.72 -6.39 16.10
N ALA A 64 -11.70 -5.61 16.48
CA ALA A 64 -10.93 -5.85 17.70
C ALA A 64 -11.79 -5.74 18.98
N ARG A 65 -12.76 -4.82 19.00
CA ARG A 65 -13.73 -4.70 20.11
C ARG A 65 -14.74 -5.86 20.14
N MET A 66 -15.20 -6.32 18.98
CA MET A 66 -16.16 -7.43 18.87
C MET A 66 -15.55 -8.78 19.23
N PHE A 67 -14.25 -8.96 18.95
CA PHE A 67 -13.53 -10.22 19.18
C PHE A 67 -12.25 -9.97 19.99
N PRO A 68 -12.36 -9.81 21.32
CA PRO A 68 -11.20 -9.59 22.18
C PRO A 68 -10.14 -10.68 21.99
N GLY A 69 -8.89 -10.28 21.76
CA GLY A 69 -7.75 -11.18 21.53
C GLY A 69 -7.56 -11.66 20.09
N LEU A 70 -8.50 -11.37 19.17
CA LEU A 70 -8.36 -11.69 17.74
C LEU A 70 -7.19 -10.92 17.11
N VAL A 71 -7.15 -9.61 17.35
CA VAL A 71 -6.12 -8.71 16.83
C VAL A 71 -5.24 -8.25 17.99
N ARG A 72 -3.94 -8.51 17.86
CA ARG A 72 -2.93 -8.14 18.86
C ARG A 72 -2.25 -6.82 18.50
N PRO A 73 -1.73 -6.05 19.48
CA PRO A 73 -0.90 -4.89 19.20
C PRO A 73 0.34 -5.25 18.35
N LEU A 74 0.71 -4.41 17.38
CA LEU A 74 1.92 -4.64 16.56
C LEU A 74 3.21 -4.78 17.38
N LYS A 75 3.27 -4.14 18.54
CA LYS A 75 4.40 -4.24 19.48
C LYS A 75 4.65 -5.66 19.97
N GLU A 76 3.62 -6.51 20.02
CA GLU A 76 3.74 -7.93 20.39
C GLU A 76 4.27 -8.80 19.24
N MET A 77 4.31 -8.28 18.02
CA MET A 77 4.92 -8.99 16.90
C MET A 77 6.42 -9.18 17.16
N PRO A 78 6.96 -10.41 17.01
CA PRO A 78 8.39 -10.66 17.13
C PRO A 78 9.23 -9.71 16.28
N ALA A 79 10.32 -9.20 16.84
CA ALA A 79 11.13 -8.15 16.20
C ALA A 79 11.65 -8.56 14.81
N GLY A 80 12.02 -9.84 14.63
CA GLY A 80 12.43 -10.35 13.32
C GLY A 80 11.31 -10.29 12.27
N LEU A 81 10.07 -10.61 12.64
CA LEU A 81 8.94 -10.49 11.72
C LEU A 81 8.60 -9.03 11.42
N ARG A 82 8.63 -8.18 12.46
CA ARG A 82 8.37 -6.76 12.32
C ARG A 82 9.37 -6.07 11.39
N ALA A 83 10.64 -6.48 11.43
CA ALA A 83 11.67 -5.98 10.50
C ALA A 83 11.43 -6.35 9.03
N HIS A 84 10.55 -7.32 8.76
CA HIS A 84 10.18 -7.73 7.41
C HIS A 84 8.83 -7.19 6.94
N ILE A 85 8.16 -6.33 7.72
CA ILE A 85 6.98 -5.62 7.24
C ILE A 85 7.40 -4.72 6.08
N ARG A 86 6.67 -4.81 4.96
CA ARG A 86 6.88 -3.99 3.77
C ARG A 86 5.58 -3.27 3.41
N HIS A 87 5.70 -2.13 2.75
CA HIS A 87 4.54 -1.49 2.14
C HIS A 87 4.06 -2.33 0.96
N PRO A 88 2.77 -2.67 0.86
CA PRO A 88 2.33 -3.59 -0.18
C PRO A 88 2.19 -2.90 -1.55
N PRO A 89 2.74 -3.51 -2.62
CA PRO A 89 2.65 -2.98 -3.98
C PRO A 89 1.22 -2.71 -4.44
N GLY A 90 0.25 -3.59 -4.12
CA GLY A 90 -1.14 -3.41 -4.54
C GLY A 90 -1.82 -2.20 -3.89
N TYR A 91 -1.52 -1.91 -2.63
CA TYR A 91 -2.05 -0.70 -1.97
C TYR A 91 -1.40 0.57 -2.54
N PHE A 92 -0.09 0.50 -2.78
CA PHE A 92 0.65 1.57 -3.40
C PHE A 92 0.16 1.89 -4.82
N ASP A 93 -0.20 0.87 -5.60
CA ASP A 93 -0.77 1.04 -6.95
C ASP A 93 -2.09 1.83 -6.93
N VAL A 94 -2.97 1.54 -5.97
CA VAL A 94 -4.22 2.29 -5.77
C VAL A 94 -3.91 3.74 -5.38
N GLN A 95 -2.97 3.96 -4.45
CA GLN A 95 -2.55 5.29 -4.03
C GLN A 95 -1.95 6.09 -5.20
N ALA A 96 -1.07 5.48 -5.97
CA ALA A 96 -0.44 6.09 -7.14
C ALA A 96 -1.46 6.44 -8.23
N SER A 97 -2.42 5.55 -8.49
CA SER A 97 -3.51 5.79 -9.45
C SER A 97 -4.38 6.99 -9.05
N MET A 98 -4.68 7.12 -7.76
CA MET A 98 -5.39 8.28 -7.23
C MET A 98 -4.54 9.55 -7.35
N TYR A 99 -3.28 9.50 -6.93
CA TYR A 99 -2.37 10.64 -6.96
C TYR A 99 -2.12 11.17 -8.38
N ALA A 100 -2.09 10.30 -9.38
CA ALA A 100 -1.95 10.69 -10.77
C ALA A 100 -3.01 11.71 -11.24
N THR A 101 -4.18 11.73 -10.59
CA THR A 101 -5.27 12.69 -10.85
C THR A 101 -5.40 13.75 -9.76
N TYR A 102 -5.24 13.39 -8.50
CA TYR A 102 -5.57 14.26 -7.36
C TYR A 102 -4.37 15.04 -6.79
N HIS A 103 -3.19 14.97 -7.39
CA HIS A 103 -2.05 15.82 -7.01
C HIS A 103 -2.23 17.30 -7.45
N MET A 104 -3.12 17.55 -8.41
CA MET A 104 -3.41 18.90 -8.91
C MET A 104 -4.25 19.68 -7.89
N LEU A 105 -3.68 20.72 -7.30
CA LEU A 105 -4.35 21.57 -6.31
C LEU A 105 -5.11 22.76 -6.94
N ASP A 106 -4.73 23.18 -8.16
CA ASP A 106 -5.44 24.25 -8.88
C ASP A 106 -6.70 23.70 -9.56
N VAL A 107 -7.83 24.38 -9.32
CA VAL A 107 -9.15 23.95 -9.78
C VAL A 107 -9.27 23.99 -11.30
N ASN A 108 -8.71 25.02 -11.96
CA ASN A 108 -8.79 25.13 -13.42
C ASN A 108 -7.95 24.03 -14.07
N THR A 109 -6.73 23.79 -13.57
CA THR A 109 -5.86 22.70 -14.03
C THR A 109 -6.52 21.33 -13.84
N PHE A 110 -7.20 21.10 -12.71
CA PHE A 110 -7.91 19.85 -12.43
C PHE A 110 -9.07 19.62 -13.41
N TYR A 111 -9.94 20.62 -13.63
CA TYR A 111 -11.07 20.49 -14.55
C TYR A 111 -10.63 20.30 -16.01
N ASN A 112 -9.58 20.99 -16.43
CA ASN A 112 -9.05 20.88 -17.79
C ASN A 112 -8.15 19.64 -17.98
N LYS A 113 -7.77 18.96 -16.89
CA LYS A 113 -6.81 17.83 -16.88
C LYS A 113 -5.50 18.17 -17.58
N GLU A 114 -5.05 19.42 -17.45
CA GLU A 114 -3.89 19.96 -18.18
C GLU A 114 -2.57 19.31 -17.73
N ASP A 115 -2.46 18.94 -16.45
CA ASP A 115 -1.27 18.33 -15.86
C ASP A 115 -1.54 16.94 -15.26
N GLN A 116 -2.52 16.22 -15.80
CA GLN A 116 -2.80 14.88 -15.33
C GLN A 116 -1.60 13.95 -15.63
N TRP A 117 -1.23 13.12 -14.66
CA TRP A 117 -0.21 12.09 -14.87
C TRP A 117 -0.85 10.76 -15.28
N SER A 118 -0.03 9.89 -15.88
CA SER A 118 -0.38 8.52 -16.21
C SER A 118 0.71 7.56 -15.76
N ILE A 119 0.31 6.35 -15.39
CA ILE A 119 1.25 5.25 -15.20
C ILE A 119 1.70 4.78 -16.58
N PRO A 120 3.01 4.72 -16.87
CA PRO A 120 3.53 4.37 -18.19
C PRO A 120 3.13 2.95 -18.63
N VAL A 121 2.95 2.80 -19.95
CA VAL A 121 2.68 1.53 -20.61
C VAL A 121 3.86 1.19 -21.51
N VAL A 122 4.57 0.11 -21.21
CA VAL A 122 5.73 -0.36 -21.99
C VAL A 122 5.37 -1.67 -22.66
N GLY A 123 5.45 -1.74 -24.00
CA GLY A 123 5.15 -2.96 -24.75
C GLY A 123 3.76 -3.53 -24.47
N GLN A 124 2.75 -2.66 -24.36
CA GLN A 124 1.35 -2.96 -23.99
C GLN A 124 1.09 -3.35 -22.53
N LYS A 125 2.12 -3.38 -21.67
CA LYS A 125 1.96 -3.66 -20.24
C LYS A 125 2.07 -2.36 -19.44
N ARG A 126 1.05 -2.06 -18.61
CA ARG A 126 1.14 -0.99 -17.61
C ARG A 126 2.23 -1.35 -16.60
N MET A 127 3.09 -0.40 -16.27
CA MET A 127 4.07 -0.61 -15.21
C MET A 127 3.35 -0.86 -13.87
N GLU A 128 3.90 -1.79 -13.09
CA GLU A 128 3.44 -2.14 -11.74
C GLU A 128 4.48 -1.65 -10.72
N PRO A 129 4.09 -1.33 -9.48
CA PRO A 129 5.04 -0.91 -8.47
C PRO A 129 6.09 -1.99 -8.20
N TYR A 130 7.35 -1.58 -8.12
CA TYR A 130 8.46 -2.52 -7.94
C TYR A 130 9.43 -2.03 -6.88
N PHE A 131 10.07 -2.99 -6.21
CA PHE A 131 11.12 -2.68 -5.26
C PHE A 131 12.47 -2.53 -5.96
N THR A 132 13.24 -1.52 -5.56
CA THR A 132 14.60 -1.29 -6.04
C THR A 132 15.51 -0.83 -4.91
N VAL A 133 16.82 -1.08 -5.05
CA VAL A 133 17.84 -0.49 -4.17
C VAL A 133 18.43 0.70 -4.91
N MET A 134 18.35 1.89 -4.32
CA MET A 134 19.00 3.06 -4.88
C MET A 134 19.37 4.09 -3.82
N LYS A 135 20.29 4.98 -4.18
CA LYS A 135 20.65 6.16 -3.38
C LYS A 135 19.85 7.35 -3.87
N LEU A 136 19.00 7.92 -3.00
CA LEU A 136 18.23 9.11 -3.36
C LEU A 136 19.11 10.37 -3.37
N PRO A 137 18.79 11.38 -4.21
CA PRO A 137 19.52 12.64 -4.20
C PRO A 137 19.49 13.29 -2.81
N GLY A 138 20.67 13.60 -2.26
CA GLY A 138 20.82 14.19 -0.92
C GLY A 138 20.96 13.17 0.22
N GLU A 139 20.68 11.88 -0.02
CA GLU A 139 20.92 10.83 0.96
C GLU A 139 22.36 10.32 0.90
N GLU A 140 22.88 9.82 2.02
CA GLU A 140 24.25 9.29 2.07
C GLU A 140 24.35 7.79 1.73
N LYS A 141 23.28 7.03 1.98
CA LYS A 141 23.26 5.55 1.89
C LYS A 141 22.24 5.07 0.86
N GLU A 142 22.44 3.86 0.32
CA GLU A 142 21.40 3.21 -0.47
C GLU A 142 20.23 2.75 0.42
N GLU A 143 19.02 2.88 -0.12
CA GLU A 143 17.79 2.43 0.53
C GLU A 143 17.02 1.46 -0.35
N PHE A 144 16.26 0.56 0.28
CA PHE A 144 15.35 -0.34 -0.39
C PHE A 144 13.96 0.29 -0.46
N ILE A 145 13.57 0.75 -1.64
CA ILE A 145 12.36 1.55 -1.84
C ILE A 145 11.37 0.84 -2.75
N LEU A 146 10.08 1.12 -2.56
CA LEU A 146 9.01 0.77 -3.49
C LEU A 146 8.78 1.99 -4.39
N MET A 147 8.82 1.80 -5.71
CA MET A 147 8.71 2.90 -6.67
C MET A 147 7.65 2.63 -7.73
N LEU A 148 6.98 3.69 -8.19
CA LEU A 148 6.26 3.72 -9.46
C LEU A 148 6.47 5.06 -10.21
N PRO A 149 6.99 5.04 -11.45
CA PRO A 149 7.14 6.25 -12.26
C PRO A 149 5.81 6.74 -12.85
N PHE A 150 5.75 8.04 -13.13
CA PHE A 150 4.66 8.74 -13.82
C PHE A 150 5.15 9.44 -15.08
N THR A 151 4.32 9.46 -16.10
CA THR A 151 4.49 10.27 -17.31
C THR A 151 3.38 11.32 -17.40
N PRO A 152 3.61 12.49 -18.03
CA PRO A 152 2.51 13.38 -18.37
C PRO A 152 1.53 12.65 -19.29
N ARG A 153 0.24 12.93 -19.13
CA ARG A 153 -0.79 12.37 -20.00
C ARG A 153 -0.48 12.70 -21.47
N LEU A 154 -0.52 11.68 -22.33
CA LEU A 154 -0.21 11.74 -23.77
C LEU A 154 1.27 12.02 -24.13
N LYS A 155 2.19 11.91 -23.17
CA LYS A 155 3.63 12.01 -23.44
C LYS A 155 4.38 10.82 -22.85
N ASP A 156 5.48 10.46 -23.51
CA ASP A 156 6.31 9.31 -23.14
C ASP A 156 7.55 9.70 -22.32
N ASN A 157 7.64 10.96 -21.84
CA ASN A 157 8.73 11.40 -20.98
C ASN A 157 8.39 11.19 -19.49
N LEU A 158 9.40 10.87 -18.68
CA LEU A 158 9.25 10.78 -17.23
C LEU A 158 8.94 12.17 -16.65
N ALA A 159 7.87 12.27 -15.86
CA ALA A 159 7.49 13.47 -15.12
C ALA A 159 7.89 13.39 -13.65
N ALA A 160 7.55 12.27 -13.02
CA ALA A 160 7.73 12.08 -11.58
C ALA A 160 7.84 10.58 -11.24
N TRP A 161 8.10 10.30 -9.98
CA TRP A 161 7.99 8.96 -9.40
C TRP A 161 7.47 9.11 -7.97
N MET A 162 6.72 8.10 -7.52
CA MET A 162 6.32 7.90 -6.12
C MET A 162 7.13 6.76 -5.54
#